data_AF-A0A0Q7N267-F1
#
_entry.id   AF-A0A0Q7N267-F1
#
_cell.length_a   1.000
_cell.length_b   1.000
_cell.length_c   1.000
_cell.angle_alpha   90.00
_cell.angle_beta   90.00
_cell.angle_gamma   90.00
#
_symmetry.space_group_name_H-M   'P 1'
#
loop_
_entity.id
_entity.type
_entity.pdbx_description
1 polymer ?
#
loop_
_entity_poly.entity_id
_entity_poly.type
_entity_poly.pdbx_seq_one_letter_code
_entity_poly.pdbx_strand_id
1 'polypeptide(L)'
;MSEMRKESLGCVQAICEAFAGRPITYFPRSAAPNAQSGIDDGTVIATIEKEIKNFAADDAKLDDALKLARESLNEVTKHTDYQDGKATRLLTIVTFMSAFSSLLFNRLADAYPLSVVDWTGVHQVVTSGLIIASYGLFVVFALLAAFGALVTFHAIRSRFRYPTKTSADHPASLVFWMPISWTEPKNWAQAFIDPNATSEITPDIKVKYLKNYIVETYLVGVKVADKVRVLEPAQRLQSWAIKALILWIIVTAAVFAFVPPAKKESNSVIRIETPISSVCITGGSNVSTAANGQPCGTSP
;
A
#
# COMPACT_ATOMS: atom_id res chain seq x y z
N MET A 1 30.41 -8.36 12.01
CA MET A 1 29.61 -7.21 11.50
C MET A 1 29.02 -7.46 10.09
N SER A 2 28.84 -8.73 9.67
CA SER A 2 28.40 -9.11 8.32
C SER A 2 27.09 -9.92 8.26
N GLU A 3 26.47 -10.28 9.39
CA GLU A 3 25.23 -11.07 9.38
C GLU A 3 23.93 -10.25 9.28
N MET A 4 23.88 -9.03 9.83
CA MET A 4 22.70 -8.16 9.74
C MET A 4 22.34 -7.69 8.31
N ARG A 5 23.27 -7.83 7.35
CA ARG A 5 23.08 -7.31 5.99
C ARG A 5 22.18 -8.21 5.11
N LYS A 6 21.83 -9.41 5.57
CA LYS A 6 20.91 -10.33 4.85
C LYS A 6 19.47 -10.33 5.39
N GLU A 7 19.20 -9.66 6.52
CA GLU A 7 17.87 -9.60 7.14
C GLU A 7 17.06 -8.39 6.69
N SER A 8 17.71 -7.28 6.33
CA SER A 8 17.05 -6.10 5.78
C SER A 8 17.02 -6.14 4.24
N LEU A 9 15.87 -5.82 3.64
CA LEU A 9 15.77 -5.57 2.20
C LEU A 9 16.16 -4.11 1.94
N GLY A 10 17.11 -3.87 1.04
CA GLY A 10 17.47 -2.52 0.62
C GLY A 10 16.31 -1.87 -0.16
N CYS A 11 16.14 -0.54 -0.05
CA CYS A 11 15.03 0.16 -0.72
C CYS A 11 14.98 -0.08 -2.24
N VAL A 12 16.14 -0.09 -2.92
CA VAL A 12 16.22 -0.34 -4.37
C VAL A 12 15.82 -1.76 -4.71
N GLN A 13 16.29 -2.74 -3.93
CA GLN A 13 15.91 -4.15 -4.12
C GLN A 13 14.41 -4.34 -3.92
N ALA A 14 13.85 -3.74 -2.86
CA ALA A 14 12.41 -3.80 -2.60
C ALA A 14 11.58 -3.19 -3.74
N ILE A 15 12.03 -2.08 -4.33
CA ILE A 15 11.38 -1.49 -5.52
C ILE A 15 11.45 -2.45 -6.71
N CYS A 16 12.63 -3.00 -7.01
CA CYS A 16 12.80 -3.92 -8.14
C CYS A 16 11.96 -5.20 -7.97
N GLU A 17 11.92 -5.78 -6.76
CA GLU A 17 11.10 -6.96 -6.46
C GLU A 17 9.60 -6.65 -6.53
N ALA A 18 9.19 -5.47 -6.03
CA ALA A 18 7.82 -5.02 -6.11
C ALA A 18 7.38 -4.82 -7.58
N PHE A 19 8.24 -4.20 -8.39
CA PHE A 19 7.99 -3.95 -9.81
C PHE A 19 7.96 -5.24 -10.64
N ALA A 20 8.90 -6.16 -10.39
CA ALA A 20 8.94 -7.46 -11.05
C ALA A 20 7.86 -8.44 -10.55
N GLY A 21 7.08 -8.05 -9.53
CA GLY A 21 6.03 -8.90 -8.96
C GLY A 21 6.56 -10.21 -8.36
N ARG A 22 7.84 -10.25 -7.95
CA ARG A 22 8.46 -11.50 -7.49
C ARG A 22 7.76 -12.01 -6.21
N PRO A 23 7.59 -13.34 -6.08
CA PRO A 23 7.09 -13.91 -4.84
C PRO A 23 8.12 -13.66 -3.74
N ILE A 24 7.67 -13.05 -2.64
CA ILE A 24 8.50 -12.85 -1.46
C ILE A 24 8.43 -14.16 -0.68
N THR A 25 9.52 -14.91 -0.71
CA THR A 25 9.67 -16.17 0.04
C THR A 25 10.86 -16.02 0.96
N TYR A 26 10.68 -15.29 2.08
CA TYR A 26 11.67 -15.29 3.15
C TYR A 26 11.15 -16.07 4.35
N PHE A 27 11.99 -16.96 4.87
CA PHE A 27 11.84 -17.55 6.19
C PHE A 27 12.85 -16.88 7.12
N PRO A 28 12.42 -16.34 8.27
CA PRO A 28 13.37 -15.88 9.27
C PRO A 28 14.25 -17.06 9.70
N ARG A 29 15.56 -16.85 9.70
CA ARG A 29 16.55 -17.88 9.96
C ARG A 29 16.42 -18.36 11.40
N SER A 30 16.50 -19.67 11.64
CA SER A 30 16.99 -20.13 12.93
C SER A 30 18.49 -19.86 12.98
N ALA A 31 19.03 -19.47 14.13
CA ALA A 31 20.46 -19.30 14.37
C ALA A 31 21.22 -20.66 14.38
N ALA A 32 20.78 -21.62 13.57
CA ALA A 32 21.39 -22.93 13.47
C ALA A 32 22.60 -22.88 12.53
N PRO A 33 23.73 -23.53 12.89
CA PRO A 33 25.01 -23.41 12.19
C PRO A 33 25.00 -23.93 10.74
N ASN A 34 23.94 -24.65 10.31
CA ASN A 34 23.78 -25.20 8.96
C ASN A 34 22.52 -24.67 8.23
N ALA A 35 22.03 -23.48 8.58
CA ALA A 35 20.81 -22.92 7.99
C ALA A 35 20.95 -22.70 6.46
N GLN A 36 20.35 -23.59 5.68
CA GLN A 36 20.25 -23.45 4.23
C GLN A 36 19.47 -22.18 3.85
N SER A 37 19.91 -21.53 2.78
CA SER A 37 19.27 -20.34 2.23
C SER A 37 17.93 -20.68 1.58
N GLY A 38 16.83 -20.43 2.30
CA GLY A 38 15.46 -20.62 1.80
C GLY A 38 14.98 -22.05 2.02
N ILE A 39 14.29 -22.29 3.13
CA ILE A 39 13.55 -23.53 3.32
C ILE A 39 12.26 -23.42 2.51
N ASP A 40 11.93 -24.43 1.71
CA ASP A 40 10.67 -24.47 0.97
C ASP A 40 9.48 -24.63 1.94
N ASP A 41 8.34 -23.98 1.63
CA ASP A 41 7.12 -24.03 2.46
C ASP A 41 6.69 -25.48 2.72
N GLY A 42 6.79 -26.38 1.74
CA GLY A 42 6.46 -27.79 1.88
C GLY A 42 7.41 -28.55 2.81
N THR A 43 8.68 -28.18 2.85
CA THR A 43 9.68 -28.80 3.74
C THR A 43 9.45 -28.41 5.20
N VAL A 44 9.06 -27.15 5.45
CA VAL A 44 8.70 -26.67 6.79
C VAL A 44 7.47 -27.39 7.31
N ILE A 45 6.40 -27.45 6.51
CA ILE A 45 5.14 -28.12 6.88
C ILE A 45 5.43 -29.60 7.20
N ALA A 46 6.16 -30.30 6.33
CA ALA A 46 6.52 -31.69 6.54
C ALA A 46 7.38 -31.92 7.81
N THR A 47 8.25 -30.97 8.16
CA THR A 47 9.06 -31.04 9.38
C THR A 47 8.17 -30.90 10.62
N ILE A 48 7.28 -29.91 10.64
CA ILE A 48 6.35 -29.69 11.75
C ILE A 48 5.41 -30.89 11.89
N GLU A 49 4.84 -31.39 10.79
CA GLU A 49 3.97 -32.57 10.78
C GLU A 49 4.69 -33.81 11.30
N LYS A 50 5.97 -34.00 10.95
CA LYS A 50 6.79 -35.13 11.43
C LYS A 50 6.97 -35.08 12.94
N GLU A 51 7.27 -33.92 13.51
CA GLU A 51 7.42 -33.75 14.97
C GLU A 51 6.08 -33.94 15.71
N ILE A 52 4.97 -33.50 15.10
CA ILE A 52 3.64 -33.61 15.72
C ILE A 52 3.01 -35.00 15.50
N LYS A 53 3.59 -35.86 14.65
CA LYS A 53 3.05 -37.18 14.33
C LYS A 53 2.91 -38.09 15.56
N ASN A 54 3.77 -37.90 16.57
CA ASN A 54 3.82 -38.73 17.78
C ASN A 54 3.02 -38.17 18.97
N PHE A 55 2.18 -37.14 18.77
CA PHE A 55 1.33 -36.64 19.84
C PHE A 55 0.29 -37.69 20.24
N ALA A 56 0.43 -38.25 21.44
CA ALA A 56 -0.60 -39.06 22.09
C ALA A 56 -1.61 -38.13 22.77
N ALA A 57 -2.88 -38.25 22.41
CA ALA A 57 -3.96 -37.42 22.95
C ALA A 57 -4.40 -37.94 24.31
N ASP A 58 -4.06 -37.20 25.37
CA ASP A 58 -4.73 -37.26 26.66
C ASP A 58 -5.90 -36.26 26.61
N ASP A 59 -7.14 -36.75 26.61
CA ASP A 59 -8.35 -35.98 26.31
C ASP A 59 -8.51 -34.73 27.20
N ALA A 60 -8.08 -34.80 28.46
CA ALA A 60 -8.17 -33.67 29.39
C ALA A 60 -7.21 -32.52 29.02
N LYS A 61 -6.03 -32.83 28.48
CA LYS A 61 -5.03 -31.82 28.08
C LYS A 61 -5.24 -31.33 26.65
N LEU A 62 -5.99 -32.10 25.85
CA LEU A 62 -6.25 -31.80 24.45
C LEU A 62 -7.09 -30.52 24.29
N ASP A 63 -8.11 -30.33 25.12
CA ASP A 63 -8.98 -29.15 25.05
C ASP A 63 -8.24 -27.86 25.43
N ASP A 64 -7.38 -27.93 26.46
CA ASP A 64 -6.52 -26.81 26.86
C ASP A 64 -5.49 -26.48 25.76
N ALA A 65 -4.84 -27.49 25.18
CA ALA A 65 -3.91 -27.31 24.08
C ALA A 65 -4.58 -26.71 22.83
N LEU A 66 -5.79 -27.15 22.50
CA LEU A 66 -6.57 -26.64 21.39
C LEU A 66 -6.94 -25.17 21.60
N LYS A 67 -7.35 -24.80 22.82
CA LYS A 67 -7.62 -23.41 23.19
C LYS A 67 -6.37 -22.53 23.03
N LEU A 68 -5.23 -22.96 23.57
CA LEU A 68 -3.96 -22.22 23.45
C LEU A 68 -3.49 -22.09 22.00
N ALA A 69 -3.63 -23.13 21.19
CA ALA A 69 -3.27 -23.10 19.77
C ALA A 69 -4.17 -22.14 18.98
N ARG A 70 -5.47 -22.11 19.29
CA ARG A 70 -6.41 -21.15 18.71
C ARG A 70 -6.10 -19.71 19.12
N GLU A 71 -5.78 -19.48 20.39
CA GLU A 71 -5.36 -18.16 20.89
C GLU A 71 -4.08 -17.69 20.20
N SER A 72 -3.11 -18.58 20.01
CA SER A 72 -1.87 -18.30 19.28
C SER A 72 -2.14 -17.90 17.83
N LEU A 73 -3.02 -18.63 17.12
CA LEU A 73 -3.43 -18.29 15.75
C LEU A 73 -4.11 -16.92 15.69
N ASN A 74 -4.98 -16.63 16.65
CA ASN A 74 -5.65 -15.32 16.74
C ASN A 74 -4.63 -14.20 16.95
N GLU A 75 -3.60 -14.41 17.78
CA GLU A 75 -2.61 -13.39 18.06
C GLU A 75 -1.73 -13.07 16.84
N VAL A 76 -1.25 -14.08 16.11
CA VAL A 76 -0.50 -13.85 14.86
C VAL A 76 -1.36 -13.21 13.77
N THR A 77 -2.67 -13.50 13.75
CA THR A 77 -3.63 -12.85 12.85
C THR A 77 -3.78 -11.37 13.21
N LYS A 78 -3.99 -11.04 14.50
CA LYS A 78 -4.04 -9.65 14.96
C LYS A 78 -2.75 -8.89 14.66
N HIS A 79 -1.58 -9.52 14.78
CA HIS A 79 -0.32 -8.89 14.39
C HIS A 79 -0.29 -8.54 12.89
N THR A 80 -0.82 -9.42 12.04
CA THR A 80 -0.96 -9.15 10.60
C THR A 80 -1.86 -7.94 10.37
N ASP A 81 -3.05 -7.92 10.97
CA ASP A 81 -4.04 -6.86 10.82
C ASP A 81 -3.51 -5.52 11.36
N TYR A 82 -2.76 -5.55 12.46
CA TYR A 82 -2.11 -4.37 13.03
C TYR A 82 -1.09 -3.75 12.05
N GLN A 83 -0.23 -4.57 11.43
CA GLN A 83 0.76 -4.09 10.47
C GLN A 83 0.12 -3.55 9.19
N ASP A 84 -0.86 -4.28 8.65
CA ASP A 84 -1.60 -3.85 7.46
C ASP A 84 -2.40 -2.54 7.74
N GLY A 85 -2.99 -2.42 8.93
CA GLY A 85 -3.67 -1.21 9.39
C GLY A 85 -2.72 -0.02 9.54
N LYS A 86 -1.51 -0.23 10.08
CA LYS A 86 -0.48 0.81 10.17
C LYS A 86 -0.03 1.28 8.79
N ALA A 87 0.22 0.34 7.88
CA ALA A 87 0.65 0.64 6.52
C ALA A 87 -0.44 1.39 5.72
N THR A 88 -1.70 1.01 5.89
CA THR A 88 -2.85 1.68 5.28
C THR A 88 -2.97 3.13 5.75
N ARG A 89 -2.85 3.37 7.07
CA ARG A 89 -2.87 4.75 7.62
C ARG A 89 -1.76 5.62 7.03
N LEU A 90 -0.55 5.07 6.89
CA LEU A 90 0.56 5.79 6.26
C LEU A 90 0.27 6.14 4.79
N LEU A 91 -0.29 5.21 4.02
CA LEU A 91 -0.66 5.44 2.62
C LEU A 91 -1.72 6.54 2.50
N THR A 92 -2.71 6.56 3.39
CA THR A 92 -3.74 7.60 3.44
C THR A 92 -3.14 8.99 3.69
N ILE A 93 -2.21 9.11 4.65
CA ILE A 93 -1.53 10.38 4.94
C ILE A 93 -0.76 10.85 3.70
N VAL A 94 0.03 9.97 3.07
CA VAL A 94 0.79 10.29 1.85
C VAL A 94 -0.14 10.71 0.71
N THR A 95 -1.31 10.09 0.58
CA THR A 95 -2.30 10.44 -0.44
C THR A 95 -2.83 11.86 -0.23
N PHE A 96 -3.23 12.22 0.99
CA PHE A 96 -3.67 13.58 1.29
C PHE A 96 -2.57 14.61 1.09
N MET A 97 -1.35 14.31 1.54
CA MET A 97 -0.20 15.18 1.32
C MET A 97 0.11 15.37 -0.17
N SER A 98 -0.04 14.32 -0.98
CA SER A 98 0.17 14.38 -2.44
C SER A 98 -0.90 15.19 -3.15
N ALA A 99 -2.16 15.08 -2.72
CA ALA A 99 -3.24 15.91 -3.24
C ALA A 99 -3.01 17.40 -2.92
N PHE A 100 -2.66 17.71 -1.67
CA PHE A 100 -2.36 19.07 -1.25
C PHE A 100 -1.13 19.64 -1.98
N SER A 101 -0.04 18.87 -2.09
CA SER A 101 1.16 19.30 -2.79
C SER A 101 0.93 19.50 -4.28
N SER A 102 0.07 18.70 -4.91
CA SER A 102 -0.32 18.88 -6.32
C SER A 102 -1.05 20.21 -6.56
N LEU A 103 -1.94 20.61 -5.65
CA LEU A 103 -2.61 21.92 -5.73
C LEU A 103 -1.61 23.08 -5.64
N LEU A 104 -0.68 23.00 -4.68
CA LEU A 104 0.37 24.01 -4.52
C LEU A 104 1.33 24.03 -5.72
N PHE A 105 1.67 22.86 -6.26
CA PHE A 105 2.53 22.74 -7.43
C PHE A 105 1.87 23.35 -8.67
N ASN A 106 0.56 23.15 -8.87
CA ASN A 106 -0.16 23.81 -9.96
C ASN A 106 -0.06 25.34 -9.86
N ARG A 107 -0.20 25.90 -8.66
CA ARG A 107 -0.03 27.34 -8.42
C ARG A 107 1.39 27.82 -8.69
N LEU A 108 2.39 27.05 -8.26
CA LEU A 108 3.80 27.31 -8.58
C LEU A 108 4.02 27.30 -10.10
N ALA A 109 3.50 26.28 -10.80
CA ALA A 109 3.68 26.13 -12.24
C ALA A 109 2.99 27.24 -13.04
N ASP A 110 1.83 27.71 -12.57
CA ASP A 110 1.11 28.82 -13.18
C ASP A 110 1.82 30.16 -13.00
N ALA A 111 2.38 30.42 -11.81
CA ALA A 111 3.04 31.69 -11.48
C ALA A 111 4.49 31.74 -11.96
N TYR A 112 5.16 30.59 -12.07
CA TYR A 112 6.57 30.46 -12.42
C TYR A 112 6.77 29.36 -13.49
N PRO A 113 6.37 29.63 -14.75
CA PRO A 113 6.61 28.70 -15.84
C PRO A 113 8.11 28.60 -16.14
N LEU A 114 8.58 27.40 -16.51
CA LEU A 114 9.99 27.14 -16.81
C LEU A 114 10.53 27.95 -18.01
N SER A 115 9.65 28.53 -18.84
CA SER A 115 10.03 29.40 -19.94
C SER A 115 10.63 30.74 -19.51
N VAL A 116 10.44 31.14 -18.24
CA VAL A 116 10.93 32.42 -17.67
C VAL A 116 12.31 32.25 -17.03
N VAL A 117 12.85 31.02 -17.04
CA VAL A 117 14.20 30.72 -16.57
C VAL A 117 15.22 31.41 -17.47
N ASP A 118 15.96 32.34 -16.88
CA ASP A 118 17.04 33.08 -17.52
C ASP A 118 18.33 32.91 -16.71
N TRP A 119 19.47 32.90 -17.41
CA TRP A 119 20.80 32.73 -16.84
C TRP A 119 21.66 33.99 -17.00
N THR A 120 21.12 35.07 -17.56
CA THR A 120 21.87 36.29 -17.90
C THR A 120 21.98 37.28 -16.73
N GLY A 121 22.47 36.82 -15.58
CA GLY A 121 22.82 37.69 -14.45
C GLY A 121 22.83 36.97 -13.11
N VAL A 122 23.63 37.44 -12.14
CA VAL A 122 23.81 36.76 -10.84
C VAL A 122 22.49 36.57 -10.09
N HIS A 123 21.64 37.60 -10.04
CA HIS A 123 20.32 37.52 -9.40
C HIS A 123 19.39 36.55 -10.13
N GLN A 124 19.36 36.60 -11.46
CA GLN A 124 18.54 35.71 -12.28
C GLN A 124 18.96 34.24 -12.16
N VAL A 125 20.27 33.96 -12.10
CA VAL A 125 20.80 32.61 -11.88
C VAL A 125 20.31 32.02 -10.56
N VAL A 126 20.32 32.82 -9.48
CA VAL A 126 19.81 32.38 -8.18
C VAL A 126 18.31 32.11 -8.22
N THR A 127 17.50 33.01 -8.80
CA THR A 127 16.05 32.82 -8.90
C THR A 127 15.67 31.65 -9.80
N SER A 128 16.36 31.49 -10.94
CA SER A 128 16.21 30.37 -11.87
C SER A 128 16.58 29.04 -11.22
N GLY A 129 17.69 29.02 -10.48
CA GLY A 129 18.11 27.87 -9.69
C GLY A 129 17.06 27.46 -8.65
N LEU A 130 16.43 28.44 -7.98
CA LEU A 130 15.41 28.18 -6.97
C LEU A 130 14.12 27.60 -7.58
N ILE A 131 13.69 28.11 -8.75
CA ILE A 131 12.57 27.54 -9.51
C ILE A 131 12.89 26.10 -9.90
N ILE A 132 14.02 25.85 -10.55
CA ILE A 132 14.42 24.51 -10.99
C ILE A 132 14.53 23.55 -9.80
N ALA A 133 15.10 24.00 -8.69
CA ALA A 133 15.20 23.21 -7.47
C ALA A 133 13.81 22.85 -6.93
N SER A 134 12.84 23.77 -6.96
CA SER A 134 11.46 23.48 -6.56
C SER A 134 10.82 22.41 -7.44
N TYR A 135 10.92 22.52 -8.77
CA TYR A 135 10.40 21.50 -9.69
C TYR A 135 11.09 20.14 -9.48
N GLY A 136 12.42 20.14 -9.34
CA GLY A 136 13.20 18.92 -9.10
C GLY A 136 12.82 18.24 -7.79
N LEU A 137 12.68 19.00 -6.70
CA LEU A 137 12.26 18.47 -5.40
C LEU A 137 10.84 17.89 -5.45
N PHE A 138 9.92 18.52 -6.18
CA PHE A 138 8.58 17.98 -6.37
C PHE A 138 8.60 16.64 -7.10
N VAL A 139 9.40 16.52 -8.16
CA VAL A 139 9.59 15.26 -8.90
C VAL A 139 10.19 14.18 -8.01
N VAL A 140 11.22 14.51 -7.23
CA VAL A 140 11.84 13.58 -6.26
C VAL A 140 10.81 13.11 -5.22
N PHE A 141 10.02 14.02 -4.67
CA PHE A 141 8.91 13.69 -3.78
C PHE A 141 7.92 12.73 -4.45
N ALA A 142 7.45 13.05 -5.66
CA ALA A 142 6.45 12.25 -6.37
C ALA A 142 6.96 10.83 -6.66
N LEU A 143 8.22 10.70 -7.10
CA LEU A 143 8.84 9.39 -7.35
C LEU A 143 8.99 8.58 -6.06
N LEU A 144 9.48 9.19 -4.97
CA LEU A 144 9.63 8.50 -3.68
C LEU A 144 8.28 8.07 -3.11
N ALA A 145 7.26 8.92 -3.21
CA ALA A 145 5.89 8.62 -2.78
C ALA A 145 5.30 7.46 -3.59
N ALA A 146 5.44 7.48 -4.92
CA ALA A 146 4.95 6.42 -5.81
C ALA A 146 5.66 5.09 -5.55
N PHE A 147 7.00 5.08 -5.44
CA PHE A 147 7.75 3.87 -5.13
C PHE A 147 7.45 3.35 -3.72
N GLY A 148 7.33 4.22 -2.73
CA GLY A 148 6.91 3.83 -1.38
C GLY A 148 5.52 3.21 -1.36
N ALA A 149 4.56 3.76 -2.11
CA ALA A 149 3.22 3.20 -2.25
C ALA A 149 3.23 1.84 -2.97
N LEU A 150 4.02 1.69 -4.04
CA LEU A 150 4.18 0.43 -4.78
C LEU A 150 4.69 -0.69 -3.88
N VAL A 151 5.77 -0.44 -3.12
CA VAL A 151 6.33 -1.44 -2.19
C VAL A 151 5.34 -1.77 -1.07
N THR A 152 4.65 -0.76 -0.53
CA THR A 152 3.60 -0.95 0.48
C THR A 152 2.48 -1.84 -0.04
N PHE A 153 1.97 -1.58 -1.25
CA PHE A 153 0.93 -2.38 -1.88
C PHE A 153 1.39 -3.83 -2.12
N HIS A 154 2.64 -3.98 -2.59
CA HIS A 154 3.23 -5.29 -2.82
C HIS A 154 3.33 -6.12 -1.52
N ALA A 155 3.63 -5.48 -0.38
CA ALA A 155 3.72 -6.10 0.94
C ALA A 155 2.34 -6.48 1.53
N ILE A 156 1.32 -5.62 1.34
CA ILE A 156 -0.03 -5.86 1.89
C ILE A 156 -0.82 -6.87 1.06
N ARG A 157 -0.44 -7.10 -0.20
CA ARG A 157 -1.15 -8.02 -1.11
C ARG A 157 -1.46 -9.37 -0.44
N SER A 158 -2.72 -9.78 -0.51
CA SER A 158 -3.17 -11.07 0.01
C SER A 158 -2.44 -12.22 -0.69
N ARG A 159 -1.64 -12.96 0.08
CA ARG A 159 -0.95 -14.18 -0.38
C ARG A 159 -1.10 -15.24 0.69
N PHE A 160 -1.55 -16.43 0.35
CA PHE A 160 -1.56 -17.58 1.24
C PHE A 160 -0.45 -18.53 0.80
N ARG A 161 0.37 -18.99 1.75
CA ARG A 161 1.46 -19.92 1.48
C ARG A 161 0.90 -21.33 1.62
N TYR A 162 0.40 -21.87 0.52
CA TYR A 162 0.05 -23.29 0.40
C TYR A 162 0.67 -23.87 -0.87
N PRO A 163 1.15 -25.14 -0.81
CA PRO A 163 1.54 -25.84 -2.01
C PRO A 163 0.33 -25.95 -2.95
N THR A 164 0.53 -25.61 -4.23
CA THR A 164 -0.53 -25.62 -5.26
C THR A 164 -1.03 -27.03 -5.60
N LYS A 165 -0.41 -28.06 -5.03
CA LYS A 165 -0.76 -29.47 -5.21
C LYS A 165 -1.29 -30.01 -3.89
N THR A 166 -2.57 -29.89 -3.63
CA THR A 166 -3.23 -30.60 -2.52
C THR A 166 -3.98 -31.81 -3.06
N SER A 167 -3.89 -32.94 -2.35
CA SER A 167 -4.60 -34.17 -2.70
C SER A 167 -6.10 -33.94 -2.66
N ALA A 168 -6.82 -34.37 -3.69
CA ALA A 168 -8.28 -34.25 -3.77
C ALA A 168 -9.00 -35.02 -2.65
N ASP A 169 -8.37 -36.06 -2.09
CA ASP A 169 -9.03 -37.03 -1.21
C ASP A 169 -9.34 -36.51 0.20
N HIS A 170 -8.49 -35.63 0.77
CA HIS A 170 -8.68 -35.09 2.12
C HIS A 170 -8.24 -33.62 2.23
N PRO A 171 -8.94 -32.81 3.05
CA PRO A 171 -8.56 -31.42 3.24
C PRO A 171 -7.21 -31.31 3.95
N ALA A 172 -6.28 -30.59 3.32
CA ALA A 172 -4.95 -30.32 3.86
C ALA A 172 -4.98 -29.44 5.13
N SER A 173 -6.03 -28.63 5.30
CA SER A 173 -6.28 -27.85 6.52
C SER A 173 -7.79 -27.66 6.69
N LEU A 174 -8.24 -27.66 7.94
CA LEU A 174 -9.64 -27.42 8.31
C LEU A 174 -9.94 -25.97 8.66
N VAL A 175 -8.94 -25.09 8.65
CA VAL A 175 -9.03 -23.74 9.23
C VAL A 175 -9.01 -22.64 8.16
N PHE A 176 -8.21 -22.82 7.11
CA PHE A 176 -8.00 -21.78 6.09
C PHE A 176 -8.78 -22.03 4.80
N TRP A 177 -9.29 -20.95 4.23
CA TRP A 177 -10.16 -21.00 3.06
C TRP A 177 -9.53 -21.69 1.85
N MET A 178 -8.21 -21.60 1.64
CA MET A 178 -7.58 -22.08 0.41
C MET A 178 -7.57 -23.61 0.34
N PRO A 179 -7.07 -24.35 1.36
CA PRO A 179 -7.27 -25.79 1.47
C PRO A 179 -8.74 -26.23 1.49
N ILE A 180 -9.62 -25.48 2.16
CA ILE A 180 -11.06 -25.76 2.19
C ILE A 180 -11.64 -25.71 0.76
N SER A 181 -11.33 -24.64 0.01
CA SER A 181 -11.85 -24.40 -1.34
C SER A 181 -11.33 -25.36 -2.40
N TRP A 182 -10.16 -25.95 -2.17
CA TRP A 182 -9.56 -26.94 -3.06
C TRP A 182 -10.01 -28.37 -2.77
N THR A 183 -10.73 -28.58 -1.67
CA THR A 183 -11.28 -29.88 -1.31
C THR A 183 -12.68 -30.01 -1.89
N GLU A 184 -13.01 -31.15 -2.51
CA GLU A 184 -14.37 -31.41 -2.96
C GLU A 184 -15.36 -31.37 -1.76
N PRO A 185 -16.57 -30.81 -1.90
CA PRO A 185 -17.53 -30.69 -0.80
C PRO A 185 -17.82 -32.02 -0.09
N LYS A 186 -17.83 -33.12 -0.84
CA LYS A 186 -18.01 -34.48 -0.30
C LYS A 186 -16.86 -34.87 0.62
N ASN A 187 -15.62 -34.69 0.16
CA ASN A 187 -14.42 -35.05 0.91
C ASN A 187 -14.20 -34.13 2.12
N TRP A 188 -14.65 -32.87 2.01
CA TRP A 188 -14.72 -31.95 3.13
C TRP A 188 -15.69 -32.43 4.21
N ALA A 189 -16.93 -32.79 3.85
CA ALA A 189 -17.91 -33.32 4.80
C ALA A 189 -17.44 -34.63 5.44
N GLN A 190 -16.83 -35.52 4.65
CA GLN A 190 -16.27 -36.79 5.12
C GLN A 190 -15.13 -36.61 6.12
N ALA A 191 -14.45 -35.45 6.17
CA ALA A 191 -13.42 -35.19 7.15
C ALA A 191 -13.94 -35.06 8.59
N PHE A 192 -15.26 -34.97 8.79
CA PHE A 192 -15.92 -34.86 10.10
C PHE A 192 -16.71 -36.12 10.50
N ILE A 193 -16.89 -37.07 9.58
CA ILE A 193 -17.72 -38.27 9.78
C ILE A 193 -16.77 -39.45 10.03
N ASP A 194 -17.06 -40.27 11.03
CA ASP A 194 -16.30 -41.51 11.24
C ASP A 194 -16.53 -42.47 10.05
N PRO A 195 -15.47 -42.94 9.36
CA PRO A 195 -15.59 -43.89 8.26
C PRO A 195 -16.26 -45.22 8.67
N ASN A 196 -16.22 -45.60 9.95
CA ASN A 196 -16.81 -46.82 10.49
C ASN A 196 -18.22 -46.60 11.06
N ALA A 197 -18.58 -45.35 11.38
CA ALA A 197 -19.87 -44.99 11.97
C ALA A 197 -20.38 -43.67 11.37
N THR A 198 -21.21 -43.76 10.31
CA THR A 198 -21.69 -42.60 9.54
C THR A 198 -22.53 -41.58 10.33
N SER A 199 -22.95 -41.92 11.55
CA SER A 199 -23.69 -41.03 12.47
C SER A 199 -22.82 -40.39 13.55
N GLU A 200 -21.53 -40.72 13.63
CA GLU A 200 -20.62 -40.25 14.67
C GLU A 200 -19.55 -39.32 14.10
N ILE A 201 -19.07 -38.41 14.95
CA ILE A 201 -17.99 -37.47 14.61
C ILE A 201 -16.67 -38.23 14.71
N THR A 202 -15.77 -38.02 13.76
CA THR A 202 -14.43 -38.62 13.79
C THR A 202 -13.72 -38.36 15.13
N PRO A 203 -13.28 -39.38 15.87
CA PRO A 203 -12.70 -39.20 17.21
C PRO A 203 -11.43 -38.34 17.20
N ASP A 204 -10.67 -38.38 16.10
CA ASP A 204 -9.42 -37.63 15.94
C ASP A 204 -9.61 -36.17 15.48
N ILE A 205 -10.85 -35.68 15.38
CA ILE A 205 -11.11 -34.34 14.82
C ILE A 205 -10.42 -33.24 15.63
N LYS A 206 -10.43 -33.34 16.96
CA LYS A 206 -9.77 -32.38 17.86
C LYS A 206 -8.25 -32.39 17.66
N VAL A 207 -7.66 -33.57 17.51
CA VAL A 207 -6.22 -33.73 17.23
C VAL A 207 -5.87 -33.13 15.87
N LYS A 208 -6.72 -33.32 14.85
CA LYS A 208 -6.55 -32.73 13.53
C LYS A 208 -6.65 -31.20 13.56
N TYR A 209 -7.60 -30.64 14.31
CA TYR A 209 -7.68 -29.20 14.53
C TYR A 209 -6.45 -28.65 15.24
N LEU A 210 -5.97 -29.30 16.30
CA LEU A 210 -4.77 -28.90 17.02
C LEU A 210 -3.56 -28.87 16.08
N LYS A 211 -3.35 -29.92 15.28
CA LYS A 211 -2.30 -29.99 14.26
C LYS A 211 -2.39 -28.82 13.27
N ASN A 212 -3.58 -28.57 12.74
CA ASN A 212 -3.81 -27.45 11.83
C ASN A 212 -3.48 -26.12 12.54
N TYR A 213 -4.01 -25.86 13.74
CA TYR A 213 -3.71 -24.60 14.45
C TYR A 213 -2.21 -24.38 14.67
N ILE A 214 -1.45 -25.43 15.01
CA ILE A 214 0.00 -25.32 15.21
C ILE A 214 0.72 -24.96 13.90
N VAL A 215 0.47 -25.72 12.82
CA VAL A 215 1.09 -25.49 11.51
C VAL A 215 0.74 -24.10 10.99
N GLU A 216 -0.54 -23.74 11.08
CA GLU A 216 -1.04 -22.48 10.53
C GLU A 216 -0.56 -21.27 11.31
N THR A 217 -0.48 -21.37 12.65
CA THR A 217 0.11 -20.30 13.47
C THR A 217 1.54 -20.02 13.04
N TYR A 218 2.33 -21.08 12.78
CA TYR A 218 3.69 -20.93 12.29
C TYR A 218 3.73 -20.27 10.91
N LEU A 219 2.93 -20.73 9.95
CA LEU A 219 2.89 -20.18 8.59
C LEU A 219 2.47 -18.70 8.58
N VAL A 220 1.47 -18.34 9.37
CA VAL A 220 1.03 -16.94 9.53
C VAL A 220 2.13 -16.11 10.21
N GLY A 221 2.76 -16.62 11.27
CA GLY A 221 3.85 -15.93 11.97
C GLY A 221 5.05 -15.62 11.07
N VAL A 222 5.49 -16.60 10.27
CA VAL A 222 6.56 -16.40 9.28
C VAL A 222 6.15 -15.35 8.24
N LYS A 223 4.90 -15.40 7.77
CA LYS A 223 4.39 -14.43 6.81
C LYS A 223 4.36 -13.01 7.38
N VAL A 224 4.04 -12.83 8.66
CA VAL A 224 4.13 -11.52 9.33
C VAL A 224 5.57 -11.01 9.30
N ALA A 225 6.55 -11.84 9.66
CA ALA A 225 7.96 -11.46 9.63
C ALA A 225 8.41 -11.03 8.22
N ASP A 226 7.98 -11.76 7.19
CA ASP A 226 8.27 -11.44 5.80
C ASP A 226 7.64 -10.11 5.35
N LYS A 227 6.36 -9.89 5.71
CA LYS A 227 5.68 -8.61 5.48
C LYS A 227 6.42 -7.45 6.13
N VAL A 228 6.81 -7.58 7.40
CA VAL A 228 7.51 -6.52 8.15
C VAL A 228 8.84 -6.18 7.47
N ARG A 229 9.56 -7.18 6.96
CA ARG A 229 10.82 -6.99 6.24
C ARG A 229 10.65 -6.12 4.98
N VAL A 230 9.55 -6.26 4.26
CA VAL A 230 9.26 -5.46 3.04
C VAL A 230 8.62 -4.12 3.38
N LEU A 231 7.89 -4.04 4.50
CA LEU A 231 7.31 -2.78 4.98
C LEU A 231 8.38 -1.80 5.49
N GLU A 232 9.49 -2.28 6.06
CA GLU A 232 10.57 -1.40 6.52
C GLU A 232 11.15 -0.50 5.40
N PRO A 233 11.60 -1.02 4.23
CA PRO A 233 12.07 -0.17 3.15
C PRO A 233 10.95 0.72 2.59
N ALA A 234 9.69 0.27 2.59
CA ALA A 234 8.55 1.09 2.18
C ALA A 234 8.38 2.32 3.09
N GLN A 235 8.46 2.12 4.41
CA GLN A 235 8.40 3.18 5.41
C GLN A 235 9.59 4.16 5.27
N ARG A 236 10.79 3.65 4.96
CA ARG A 236 11.97 4.50 4.69
C ARG A 236 11.77 5.36 3.45
N LEU A 237 11.26 4.80 2.35
CA LEU A 237 10.91 5.55 1.13
C LEU A 237 9.86 6.63 1.42
N GLN A 238 8.81 6.30 2.17
CA GLN A 238 7.78 7.26 2.58
C GLN A 238 8.36 8.36 3.49
N SER A 239 9.27 8.01 4.42
CA SER A 239 9.96 9.00 5.26
C SER A 239 10.80 9.96 4.41
N TRP A 240 11.54 9.45 3.41
CA TRP A 240 12.28 10.30 2.47
C TRP A 240 11.35 11.16 1.61
N ALA A 241 10.22 10.64 1.17
CA ALA A 241 9.20 11.41 0.47
C ALA A 241 8.70 12.58 1.33
N ILE A 242 8.35 12.34 2.60
CA ILE A 242 7.90 13.40 3.52
C ILE A 242 8.99 14.45 3.73
N LYS A 243 10.26 14.04 3.90
CA LYS A 243 11.39 14.97 4.03
C LYS A 243 11.57 15.82 2.77
N ALA A 244 11.51 15.19 1.59
CA ALA A 244 11.57 15.89 0.30
C ALA A 244 10.41 16.88 0.15
N LEU A 245 9.21 16.51 0.60
CA LEU A 245 8.04 17.38 0.57
C LEU A 245 8.17 18.58 1.49
N ILE A 246 8.64 18.40 2.72
CA ILE A 246 8.88 19.51 3.66
C ILE A 246 9.92 20.48 3.06
N LEU A 247 11.02 19.94 2.53
CA LEU A 247 12.05 20.75 1.87
C LEU A 247 11.47 21.49 0.65
N TRP A 248 10.64 20.81 -0.14
CA TRP A 248 9.96 21.41 -1.29
C TRP A 248 9.04 22.56 -0.88
N ILE A 249 8.26 22.43 0.20
CA ILE A 249 7.40 23.49 0.72
C ILE A 249 8.23 24.72 1.10
N ILE A 250 9.36 24.53 1.80
CA ILE A 250 10.25 25.62 2.22
C ILE A 250 10.83 26.34 0.99
N VAL A 251 11.33 25.58 0.02
CA VAL A 251 11.88 26.15 -1.22
C VAL A 251 10.80 26.87 -2.02
N THR A 252 9.60 26.31 -2.10
CA THR A 252 8.45 26.93 -2.78
C THR A 252 8.01 28.22 -2.10
N ALA A 253 7.99 28.25 -0.77
CA ALA A 253 7.72 29.48 -0.02
C ALA A 253 8.78 30.55 -0.28
N ALA A 254 10.06 30.15 -0.36
CA ALA A 254 11.14 31.06 -0.75
C ALA A 254 10.96 31.58 -2.19
N VAL A 255 10.52 30.74 -3.14
CA VAL A 255 10.18 31.19 -4.50
C VAL A 255 9.10 32.27 -4.44
N PHE A 256 8.00 32.03 -3.72
CA PHE A 256 6.92 33.02 -3.60
C PHE A 256 7.35 34.33 -2.91
N ALA A 257 8.30 34.27 -1.98
CA ALA A 257 8.77 35.44 -1.24
C ALA A 257 9.79 36.29 -2.02
N PHE A 258 10.69 35.65 -2.77
CA PHE A 258 11.85 36.33 -3.38
C PHE A 258 11.81 36.44 -4.90
N VAL A 259 10.99 35.62 -5.57
CA VAL A 259 10.88 35.65 -7.03
C VAL A 259 9.60 36.38 -7.42
N PRO A 260 9.66 37.45 -8.23
CA PRO A 260 8.45 38.09 -8.73
C PRO A 260 7.70 37.12 -9.67
N PRO A 261 6.38 36.99 -9.55
CA PRO A 261 5.60 36.09 -10.41
C PRO A 261 5.70 36.56 -11.86
N ALA A 262 5.75 35.60 -12.78
CA ALA A 262 5.65 35.89 -14.20
C ALA A 262 4.27 36.53 -14.45
N LYS A 263 4.25 37.77 -14.93
CA LYS A 263 3.00 38.43 -15.33
C LYS A 263 2.38 37.63 -16.47
N LYS A 264 1.44 36.74 -16.17
CA LYS A 264 0.48 36.29 -17.19
C LYS A 264 -0.44 37.49 -17.44
N GLU A 265 -0.48 37.97 -18.68
CA GLU A 265 -1.61 38.78 -19.13
C GLU A 265 -2.87 38.01 -18.72
N SER A 266 -3.67 38.64 -17.87
CA SER A 266 -4.81 38.01 -17.24
C SER A 266 -5.71 37.42 -18.32
N ASN A 267 -5.76 36.08 -18.41
CA ASN A 267 -6.93 35.44 -18.98
C ASN A 267 -8.14 35.98 -18.22
N SER A 268 -9.08 36.53 -18.97
CA SER A 268 -10.25 37.25 -18.47
C SER A 268 -10.79 36.59 -17.22
N VAL A 269 -10.70 37.31 -16.10
CA VAL A 269 -11.55 37.09 -14.93
C VAL A 269 -12.94 36.76 -15.47
N ILE A 270 -13.46 35.57 -15.17
CA ILE A 270 -14.88 35.29 -15.36
C ILE A 270 -15.57 36.31 -14.45
N ARG A 271 -15.97 37.44 -15.06
CA ARG A 271 -16.85 38.41 -14.45
C ARG A 271 -18.14 37.64 -14.28
N ILE A 272 -18.38 37.18 -13.06
CA ILE A 272 -19.74 36.89 -12.63
C ILE A 272 -20.43 38.24 -12.70
N GLU A 273 -21.03 38.55 -13.85
CA GLU A 273 -22.03 39.60 -13.94
C GLU A 273 -23.14 39.17 -12.99
N THR A 274 -23.16 39.75 -11.81
CA THR A 274 -24.39 39.87 -11.05
C THR A 274 -25.39 40.53 -11.99
N PRO A 275 -26.57 39.93 -12.26
CA PRO A 275 -27.58 40.57 -13.06
C PRO A 275 -28.17 41.71 -12.21
N ILE A 276 -27.53 42.88 -12.27
CA ILE A 276 -28.18 44.11 -11.86
C ILE A 276 -29.09 44.48 -13.02
N SER A 277 -30.35 44.12 -12.83
CA SER A 277 -31.51 44.51 -13.62
C SER A 277 -31.49 46.00 -13.96
N SER A 278 -31.27 46.35 -15.23
CA SER A 278 -31.89 47.50 -15.90
C SER A 278 -31.64 47.53 -17.42
N VAL A 279 -31.55 46.37 -18.08
CA VAL A 279 -31.55 46.34 -19.56
C VAL A 279 -32.99 46.23 -20.04
N CYS A 280 -33.55 47.33 -20.53
CA CYS A 280 -34.81 47.33 -21.26
C CYS A 280 -34.60 46.62 -22.60
N ILE A 281 -35.07 45.38 -22.71
CA ILE A 281 -35.19 44.67 -23.99
C ILE A 281 -36.34 45.33 -24.75
N THR A 282 -36.01 46.15 -25.75
CA THR A 282 -36.98 46.50 -26.79
C THR A 282 -37.06 45.33 -27.76
N GLY A 283 -38.19 44.63 -27.74
CA GLY A 283 -38.46 43.50 -28.62
C GLY A 283 -38.60 43.96 -30.06
N GLY A 284 -37.54 43.82 -30.86
CA GLY A 284 -37.60 43.84 -32.31
C GLY A 284 -37.49 42.41 -32.83
N SER A 285 -38.58 41.84 -33.34
CA SER A 285 -38.54 40.58 -34.07
C SER A 285 -37.82 40.83 -35.39
N ASN A 286 -36.52 40.51 -35.48
CA ASN A 286 -35.85 40.00 -36.67
C ASN A 286 -34.39 39.60 -36.36
N VAL A 287 -33.97 38.57 -37.06
CA VAL A 287 -32.77 37.75 -36.89
C VAL A 287 -31.46 38.51 -37.15
N SER A 288 -30.44 38.15 -36.36
CA SER A 288 -29.00 38.42 -36.56
C SER A 288 -28.48 39.83 -36.33
N THR A 289 -27.59 39.94 -35.32
CA THR A 289 -26.34 40.74 -35.21
C THR A 289 -26.27 41.49 -33.87
N ALA A 290 -25.86 40.80 -32.80
CA ALA A 290 -25.54 41.43 -31.52
C ALA A 290 -24.10 41.98 -31.55
N ALA A 291 -23.90 43.09 -32.25
CA ALA A 291 -22.71 43.92 -32.14
C ALA A 291 -23.07 45.34 -32.55
N ASN A 292 -23.57 46.12 -31.59
CA ASN A 292 -23.44 47.59 -31.47
C ASN A 292 -24.47 48.09 -30.45
N GLY A 293 -24.11 48.05 -29.17
CA GLY A 293 -24.85 48.75 -28.13
C GLY A 293 -24.53 50.24 -28.22
N GLN A 294 -25.46 51.03 -28.74
CA GLN A 294 -25.35 52.48 -28.78
C GLN A 294 -25.88 53.05 -27.44
N PRO A 295 -25.17 53.98 -26.77
CA PRO A 295 -25.65 54.56 -25.52
C PRO A 295 -26.92 55.41 -25.77
N CYS A 296 -27.90 55.26 -24.88
CA CYS A 296 -29.16 56.00 -24.94
C CYS A 296 -28.87 57.51 -24.96
N GLY A 297 -29.21 58.15 -26.08
CA GLY A 297 -29.17 59.60 -26.21
C GLY A 297 -30.20 60.23 -25.28
N THR A 298 -29.74 61.09 -24.37
CA THR A 298 -30.60 62.00 -23.63
C THR A 298 -30.92 63.20 -24.52
N SER A 299 -32.17 63.42 -24.89
CA SER A 299 -32.73 64.74 -25.24
C SER A 299 -34.26 64.67 -25.41
N PRO A 300 -34.98 65.80 -25.27
CA PRO A 300 -34.69 67.03 -24.53
C PRO A 300 -35.50 67.16 -23.23
#